data_AF-A0A7X7SNQ3-F1
#
_entry.id   AF-A0A7X7SNQ3-F1
#
_cell.length_a   1.000
_cell.length_b   1.000
_cell.length_c   1.000
_cell.angle_alpha   90.00
_cell.angle_beta   90.00
_cell.angle_gamma   90.00
#
_symmetry.space_group_name_H-M   'P 1'
#
loop_
_entity.id
_entity.type
_entity.pdbx_description
1 polymer ?
#
loop_
_entity_poly.entity_id
_entity_poly.type
_entity_poly.pdbx_seq_one_letter_code
_entity_poly.pdbx_strand_id
1 'polypeptide(L)'
;MSSPAAHDSTQGPQVFGHPRGLMTLFFTEMWERFTYYGMRALLVLFLADATRGGFGLDDRTANAIYGLYISASYILCLPGGWIADRLIGARRAVWHGGILIAIGNLMLA
;
A
#
# COMPACT_ATOMS: atom_id res chain seq x y z
N MET A 1 9.96 21.28 49.22
CA MET A 1 10.82 20.58 48.24
C MET A 1 9.96 20.20 47.05
N SER A 2 9.81 21.12 46.10
CA SER A 2 9.13 20.87 44.82
C SER A 2 10.12 20.21 43.86
N SER A 3 9.82 18.97 43.47
CA SER A 3 10.57 18.24 42.46
C SER A 3 10.54 19.02 41.13
N PRO A 4 11.68 19.23 40.44
CA PRO A 4 11.65 19.81 39.10
C PRO A 4 10.99 18.81 38.16
N ALA A 5 9.92 19.24 37.50
CA ALA A 5 9.29 18.47 36.43
C ALA A 5 10.32 18.24 35.32
N ALA A 6 10.56 16.98 34.99
CA ALA A 6 11.38 16.60 33.84
C ALA A 6 10.78 17.26 32.59
N HIS A 7 11.55 18.15 31.97
CA HIS A 7 11.18 18.79 30.72
C HIS A 7 11.26 17.72 29.63
N ASP A 8 10.11 17.15 29.27
CA ASP A 8 10.00 16.11 28.25
C ASP A 8 10.31 16.73 26.88
N SER A 9 11.57 16.60 26.44
CA SER A 9 12.14 17.25 25.26
C SER A 9 11.75 16.57 23.94
N THR A 10 10.73 15.72 23.96
CA THR A 10 10.32 14.83 22.85
C THR A 10 9.05 15.28 22.14
N GLN A 11 8.52 16.47 22.41
CA GLN A 11 7.31 16.96 21.74
C GLN A 11 7.66 17.66 20.42
N GLY A 12 8.01 16.86 19.41
CA GLY A 12 7.98 17.33 18.03
C GLY A 12 6.58 17.85 17.67
N PRO A 13 6.43 18.70 16.64
CA PRO A 13 5.17 19.34 16.35
C PRO A 13 4.06 18.30 16.13
N GLN A 14 2.91 18.52 16.75
CA GLN A 14 1.79 17.57 16.85
C GLN A 14 0.62 18.04 16.00
N VAL A 15 -0.14 17.10 15.46
CA VAL A 15 -1.38 17.35 14.71
C VAL A 15 -2.46 16.43 15.28
N PHE A 16 -3.61 16.98 15.65
CA PHE A 16 -4.68 16.26 16.38
C PHE A 16 -4.20 15.49 17.63
N GLY A 17 -3.18 15.99 18.33
CA GLY A 17 -2.62 15.33 19.52
C GLY A 17 -1.70 14.14 19.24
N HIS A 18 -1.34 13.90 17.98
CA HIS A 18 -0.42 12.83 17.57
C HIS A 18 0.84 13.37 16.89
N PRO A 19 1.95 12.59 16.88
CA PRO A 19 3.16 12.96 16.15
C PRO A 19 2.87 13.19 14.66
N ARG A 20 3.42 14.26 14.08
CA ARG A 20 3.22 14.61 12.66
C ARG A 20 3.54 13.49 11.67
N GLY A 21 4.51 12.62 11.99
CA GLY A 21 4.84 11.47 11.15
C GLY A 21 3.67 10.51 10.97
N LEU A 22 2.78 10.39 11.97
CA LEU A 22 1.58 9.57 11.87
C LEU A 22 0.64 10.09 10.78
N MET A 23 0.48 11.40 10.65
CA MET A 23 -0.37 11.98 9.60
C MET A 23 0.16 11.64 8.20
N THR A 24 1.47 11.70 8.00
CA THR A 24 2.09 11.27 6.73
C THR A 24 1.79 9.80 6.46
N LEU A 25 2.03 8.92 7.43
CA LEU A 25 1.75 7.49 7.28
C LEU A 25 0.26 7.21 7.02
N PHE A 26 -0.63 7.93 7.71
CA PHE A 26 -2.07 7.80 7.51
C PHE A 26 -2.47 8.13 6.07
N PHE A 27 -2.05 9.27 5.54
CA PHE A 27 -2.38 9.64 4.16
C PHE A 27 -1.73 8.71 3.13
N THR A 28 -0.49 8.26 3.38
CA THR A 28 0.18 7.27 2.52
C THR A 28 -0.59 5.95 2.49
N GLU A 29 -0.95 5.42 3.65
CA GLU A 29 -1.71 4.17 3.78
C GLU A 29 -3.13 4.32 3.17
N MET A 30 -3.78 5.46 3.38
CA MET A 30 -5.11 5.74 2.83
C MET A 30 -5.10 5.69 1.31
N TRP A 31 -4.13 6.34 0.67
CA TRP A 31 -4.00 6.33 -0.79
C TRP A 31 -3.63 4.96 -1.33
N GLU A 32 -2.70 4.26 -0.67
CA GLU A 32 -2.33 2.89 -1.03
C GLU A 32 -3.54 1.97 -1.03
N ARG A 33 -4.33 1.99 0.05
CA ARG A 33 -5.56 1.19 0.17
C ARG A 33 -6.62 1.59 -0.84
N PHE A 34 -6.83 2.89 -1.06
CA PHE A 34 -7.80 3.35 -2.05
C PHE A 34 -7.49 2.77 -3.43
N THR A 35 -6.23 2.86 -3.85
CA THR A 35 -5.78 2.34 -5.14
C THR A 35 -5.85 0.81 -5.19
N TYR A 36 -5.46 0.12 -4.12
CA TYR A 36 -5.53 -1.34 -4.03
C TYR A 36 -6.97 -1.85 -4.17
N TYR A 37 -7.91 -1.30 -3.38
CA TYR A 37 -9.32 -1.72 -3.47
C TYR A 37 -10.00 -1.27 -4.76
N GLY A 38 -9.62 -0.11 -5.30
CA GLY A 38 -10.09 0.36 -6.60
C GLY A 38 -9.70 -0.59 -7.74
N MET A 39 -8.43 -0.98 -7.80
CA MET A 39 -7.98 -1.97 -8.79
C MET A 39 -8.67 -3.30 -8.58
N ARG A 40 -8.74 -3.79 -7.33
CA ARG A 40 -9.40 -5.07 -7.00
C ARG A 40 -10.88 -5.10 -7.44
N ALA A 41 -11.59 -3.98 -7.31
CA ALA A 41 -12.99 -3.88 -7.71
C ALA A 41 -13.19 -3.93 -9.24
N LEU A 42 -12.27 -3.35 -10.00
CA LEU A 42 -12.40 -3.21 -11.45
C LEU A 42 -11.69 -4.32 -12.25
N LEU A 43 -10.66 -4.95 -11.69
CA LEU A 43 -9.78 -5.88 -12.41
C LEU A 43 -10.55 -7.05 -13.04
N VAL A 44 -11.39 -7.76 -12.28
CA VAL A 44 -12.16 -8.90 -12.81
C VAL A 44 -13.15 -8.44 -13.87
N LEU A 45 -13.82 -7.29 -13.65
CA LEU A 45 -14.77 -6.72 -14.60
C LEU A 45 -14.07 -6.38 -15.93
N PHE A 46 -12.86 -5.81 -15.86
CA PHE A 46 -12.06 -5.50 -17.03
C PHE A 46 -11.54 -6.75 -17.75
N LEU A 47 -11.14 -7.79 -17.01
CA LEU A 47 -10.67 -9.03 -17.60
C LEU A 47 -11.80 -9.80 -18.32
N ALA A 48 -13.00 -9.81 -17.74
CA ALA A 48 -14.15 -10.52 -18.29
C ALA A 48 -14.89 -9.76 -19.40
N ASP A 49 -14.84 -8.41 -19.40
CA ASP A 49 -15.53 -7.64 -20.43
C ASP A 49 -14.93 -7.85 -21.83
N ALA A 50 -15.78 -8.26 -22.77
CA ALA A 50 -15.42 -8.45 -24.18
C ALA A 50 -15.92 -7.30 -25.08
N THR A 51 -16.70 -6.36 -24.53
CA THR A 51 -17.49 -5.42 -25.35
C THR A 51 -17.00 -3.97 -25.31
N ARG A 52 -16.35 -3.54 -24.23
CA ARG A 52 -15.90 -2.15 -24.03
C ARG A 52 -14.37 -2.01 -23.98
N GLY A 53 -13.66 -2.93 -24.64
CA GLY A 53 -12.19 -2.91 -24.71
C GLY A 53 -11.48 -3.61 -23.55
N GLY A 54 -12.20 -4.42 -22.77
CA GLY A 54 -11.60 -5.37 -21.83
C GLY A 54 -10.92 -6.55 -22.53
N PHE A 55 -10.34 -7.46 -21.75
CA PHE A 55 -9.59 -8.60 -22.31
C PHE A 55 -10.48 -9.72 -22.86
N GLY A 56 -11.78 -9.75 -22.55
CA GLY A 56 -12.72 -10.77 -23.02
C GLY A 56 -12.39 -12.20 -22.59
N LEU A 57 -11.73 -12.36 -21.43
CA LEU A 57 -11.43 -13.67 -20.86
C LEU A 57 -12.69 -14.34 -20.32
N ASP A 58 -12.68 -15.67 -20.27
CA ASP A 58 -13.73 -16.41 -19.57
C ASP A 58 -13.69 -16.14 -18.06
N ASP A 59 -14.85 -16.23 -17.40
CA ASP A 59 -14.99 -15.94 -15.97
C ASP A 59 -14.07 -16.78 -15.09
N ARG A 60 -13.79 -18.04 -15.46
CA ARG A 60 -12.93 -18.93 -14.66
C ARG A 60 -11.49 -18.43 -14.71
N THR A 61 -11.00 -18.07 -15.88
CA THR A 61 -9.64 -17.53 -16.05
C THR A 61 -9.51 -16.16 -15.39
N ALA A 62 -10.49 -15.26 -15.57
CA ALA A 62 -10.49 -13.94 -14.94
C ALA A 62 -10.44 -14.03 -13.40
N ASN A 63 -11.26 -14.91 -12.80
CA ASN A 63 -11.25 -15.15 -11.37
C ASN A 63 -9.95 -15.82 -10.89
N ALA A 64 -9.35 -16.71 -11.68
CA ALA A 64 -8.06 -17.32 -11.35
C ALA A 64 -6.94 -16.28 -11.31
N ILE A 65 -6.86 -15.37 -12.29
CA ILE A 65 -5.89 -14.27 -12.32
C ILE A 65 -6.07 -13.37 -11.10
N TYR A 66 -7.32 -13.02 -10.77
CA TYR A 66 -7.63 -12.21 -9.60
C TYR A 66 -7.24 -12.88 -8.28
N GLY A 67 -7.53 -14.17 -8.13
CA GLY A 67 -7.13 -14.95 -6.95
C GLY A 67 -5.61 -15.03 -6.83
N LEU A 68 -4.90 -15.20 -7.96
CA LEU A 68 -3.44 -15.20 -7.99
C LEU A 68 -2.87 -13.83 -7.62
N TYR A 69 -3.46 -12.74 -8.11
CA TYR A 69 -3.05 -11.38 -7.79
C TYR A 69 -3.12 -11.11 -6.28
N ILE A 70 -4.25 -11.45 -5.64
CA ILE A 70 -4.41 -11.28 -4.19
C ILE A 70 -3.44 -12.21 -3.45
N SER A 71 -3.34 -13.48 -3.84
CA SER A 71 -2.45 -14.42 -3.14
C SER A 71 -0.99 -13.96 -3.22
N ALA A 72 -0.56 -13.45 -4.38
CA ALA A 72 0.77 -12.93 -4.59
C ALA A 72 1.05 -11.70 -3.70
N SER A 73 0.08 -10.79 -3.51
CA SER A 73 0.28 -9.62 -2.64
C SER A 73 0.56 -10.05 -1.19
N TYR A 74 -0.16 -11.04 -0.67
CA TYR A 74 0.10 -11.60 0.67
C TYR A 74 1.42 -12.36 0.76
N ILE A 75 1.77 -13.17 -0.26
CA ILE A 75 3.02 -13.93 -0.25
C ILE A 75 4.23 -12.99 -0.31
N LEU A 76 4.17 -11.94 -1.14
CA LEU A 76 5.25 -10.98 -1.30
C LEU A 76 5.50 -10.10 -0.07
N CYS A 77 4.55 -10.02 0.87
CA CYS A 77 4.77 -9.35 2.16
C CYS A 77 5.93 -9.98 2.95
N LEU A 78 6.11 -11.31 2.88
CA LEU A 78 7.15 -12.02 3.63
C LEU A 78 8.57 -11.62 3.18
N PRO A 79 8.96 -11.78 1.90
CA PRO A 79 10.26 -11.32 1.45
C PRO A 79 10.39 -9.79 1.53
N GLY A 80 9.31 -9.04 1.29
CA GLY A 80 9.31 -7.58 1.43
C GLY A 80 9.69 -7.10 2.83
N GLY A 81 9.10 -7.70 3.87
CA GLY A 81 9.43 -7.44 5.27
C GLY A 81 10.87 -7.81 5.60
N TRP A 82 11.32 -8.99 5.16
CA TRP A 82 12.71 -9.41 5.37
C TRP A 82 13.73 -8.44 4.74
N ILE A 83 13.46 -7.93 3.53
CA ILE A 83 14.29 -6.93 2.86
C ILE A 83 14.29 -5.61 3.65
N ALA A 84 13.12 -5.18 4.14
CA ALA A 84 13.00 -3.98 4.95
C ALA A 84 13.79 -4.07 6.26
N ASP A 85 13.77 -5.24 6.91
CA ASP A 85 14.43 -5.48 8.19
C ASP A 85 15.95 -5.61 8.07
N ARG A 86 16.45 -6.26 7.00
CA ARG A 86 17.87 -6.63 6.91
C ARG A 86 18.71 -5.83 5.91
N LEU A 87 18.11 -5.25 4.88
CA LEU A 87 18.86 -4.68 3.76
C LEU A 87 18.76 -3.16 3.69
N ILE A 88 17.54 -2.61 3.62
CA ILE A 88 17.34 -1.21 3.20
C ILE A 88 16.65 -0.33 4.24
N GLY A 89 16.07 -0.92 5.29
CA GLY A 89 15.30 -0.21 6.30
C GLY A 89 13.87 0.13 5.86
N ALA A 90 12.95 0.21 6.83
CA ALA A 90 11.52 0.41 6.59
C ALA A 90 11.18 1.65 5.75
N ARG A 91 11.82 2.79 6.00
CA ARG A 91 11.54 4.04 5.25
C ARG A 91 11.84 3.91 3.76
N ARG A 92 12.96 3.28 3.38
CA ARG A 92 13.33 3.10 1.97
C ARG A 92 12.47 2.02 1.33
N ALA A 93 12.14 0.96 2.07
CA ALA A 93 11.23 -0.08 1.60
C ALA A 93 9.86 0.49 1.22
N VAL A 94 9.27 1.35 2.06
CA VAL A 94 8.00 2.04 1.76
C VAL A 94 8.11 2.94 0.53
N TRP A 95 9.21 3.69 0.40
CA TRP A 95 9.45 4.55 -0.77
C TRP A 95 9.53 3.76 -2.09
N HIS A 96 10.31 2.67 -2.11
CA HIS A 96 10.44 1.82 -3.29
C HIS A 96 9.13 1.07 -3.59
N GLY A 97 8.42 0.59 -2.56
CA GLY A 97 7.11 -0.04 -2.69
C GLY A 97 6.08 0.92 -3.30
N GLY A 98 6.03 2.17 -2.84
CA GLY A 98 5.16 3.19 -3.40
C GLY A 98 5.43 3.48 -4.88
N ILE A 99 6.71 3.55 -5.27
CA ILE A 99 7.09 3.71 -6.70
C ILE A 99 6.63 2.51 -7.53
N LEU A 100 6.81 1.29 -7.02
CA LEU A 100 6.39 0.07 -7.70
C LEU A 100 4.86 0.04 -7.91
N ILE A 101 4.09 0.41 -6.89
CA ILE A 101 2.63 0.54 -6.96
C ILE A 101 2.23 1.59 -8.00
N ALA A 102 2.90 2.75 -8.01
CA ALA A 102 2.63 3.81 -8.98
C ALA A 102 2.89 3.36 -10.42
N ILE A 103 4.00 2.64 -10.68
CA ILE A 103 4.29 2.06 -12.00
C ILE A 103 3.20 1.07 -12.40
N GLY A 104 2.78 0.18 -11.49
CA GLY A 104 1.71 -0.78 -11.78
C GLY A 104 0.38 -0.10 -12.14
N ASN A 105 0.05 1.01 -11.48
CA ASN A 105 -1.14 1.79 -11.81
C ASN A 105 -1.01 2.54 -13.13
N LEU A 106 0.17 3.07 -13.47
CA LEU A 106 0.42 3.69 -14.77
C LEU A 106 0.31 2.70 -15.93
N MET A 107 0.62 1.42 -15.73
CA MET A 107 0.46 0.39 -16.75
C MET A 107 -1.02 0.01 -17.00
N LEU A 108 -1.88 0.24 -16.01
CA LEU A 108 -3.32 -0.02 -16.10
C LEU A 108 -4.12 1.19 -16.61
N ALA A 109 -3.54 2.39 -16.53
CA ALA A 109 -4.14 3.65 -16.97
C ALA A 109 -4.07 3.82 -18.50
#